data_AF-A0A2G5XJ40-F1
#
_entry.id   AF-A0A2G5XJ40-F1
#
_cell.length_a   1.000
_cell.length_b   1.000
_cell.length_c   1.000
_cell.angle_alpha   90.00
_cell.angle_beta   90.00
_cell.angle_gamma   90.00
#
_symmetry.space_group_name_H-M   'P 1'
#
loop_
_entity.id
_entity.type
_entity.pdbx_description
1 polymer ?
#
loop_
_entity_poly.entity_id
_entity_poly.type
_entity_poly.pdbx_seq_one_letter_code
_entity_poly.pdbx_strand_id
1 'polypeptide(L)'
;MIGNKEKCPCGSGEIVENCCGKTDMPGTNIVQEELKKVLNSYYETSLSPAEIQSLEGLLKEWAGRLGEWMEEEELVTNVSDYYFFIVRKDLWRRHLVKALNRTQNRGVRAILKSWQNAFITFAEVTKAEKEVYHMKEILGSGEYLLAREAGEPEDVRAVVAIVLEEMRNEERWVMPISAIAVNEHMSEELLTRVQELAETSDEKNSFDFFKKHLVDIYEVVCKLDVQTLSDVVEQNFTPLQREVIEILDAQLEKEELYPGAYEMVLSLMAYYFTDQAPKFRKPEVLAAAAFQLAVDTNMMPNTYTQAEVGKLFDVSVSSFRKHTDVLLEKIDELEKMMEEGKKDAAYPIGTNPLPSEQMNWQVHMLTQKHNFDSLEEAQAYIQEAMQQPFEPENQQQEAQMLCYMAYNAETVEQRHDFAVGAYGADPTNVDALLLQTELTDSKDEQEKFFKQAIFSGEKQFDNRAEDAWKFAPNRPYLRSLLQYGVWLYEQDRFADASEMFIRLLSLDLFDHQRARYLAVSSLIHQGEIDQAARLLEATEEVSEGDAAYWYLSWLVEMERAQGESSERALELFAKAEQLNPHVSKLMEMAVEKMSYPKSVALIPGSHEEAHYIWYLL
;
A
#
# COMPACT_ATOMS: atom_id res chain seq x y z
N MET A 1 -13.14 -8.45 -11.75
CA MET A 1 -12.13 -9.31 -12.42
C MET A 1 -12.80 -10.55 -13.01
N ILE A 2 -12.21 -11.18 -14.02
CA ILE A 2 -12.67 -12.46 -14.64
C ILE A 2 -11.88 -13.61 -14.03
N GLY A 3 -12.59 -14.57 -13.41
CA GLY A 3 -11.98 -15.77 -12.84
C GLY A 3 -11.45 -16.76 -13.89
N ASN A 4 -10.44 -17.55 -13.52
CA ASN A 4 -9.87 -18.61 -14.37
C ASN A 4 -10.90 -19.65 -14.84
N LYS A 5 -11.89 -19.92 -13.97
CA LYS A 5 -12.96 -20.89 -14.19
C LYS A 5 -14.17 -20.31 -14.92
N GLU A 6 -14.19 -19.01 -15.21
CA GLU A 6 -15.26 -18.40 -16.00
C GLU A 6 -15.11 -18.75 -17.49
N LYS A 7 -16.22 -18.67 -18.23
CA LYS A 7 -16.20 -18.84 -19.69
C LYS A 7 -15.37 -17.74 -20.35
N CYS A 8 -14.52 -18.13 -21.28
CA CYS A 8 -13.60 -17.23 -21.94
C CYS A 8 -14.34 -16.17 -22.79
N PRO A 9 -14.08 -14.87 -22.57
CA PRO A 9 -14.76 -13.77 -23.27
C PRO A 9 -14.49 -13.72 -24.78
N CYS A 10 -13.56 -14.54 -25.29
CA CYS A 10 -13.32 -14.65 -26.73
C CYS A 10 -14.41 -15.41 -27.51
N GLY A 11 -15.40 -15.99 -26.81
CA GLY A 11 -16.51 -16.72 -27.43
C GLY A 11 -16.17 -18.16 -27.84
N SER A 12 -15.08 -18.72 -27.32
CA SER A 12 -14.66 -20.10 -27.61
C SER A 12 -15.55 -21.17 -26.93
N GLY A 13 -16.27 -20.80 -25.87
CA GLY A 13 -17.03 -21.73 -25.03
C GLY A 13 -16.20 -22.47 -23.98
N GLU A 14 -14.87 -22.40 -24.05
CA GLU A 14 -13.92 -22.93 -23.06
C GLU A 14 -13.78 -21.98 -21.86
N ILE A 15 -13.28 -22.47 -20.72
CA ILE A 15 -12.92 -21.59 -19.59
C ILE A 15 -11.65 -20.80 -19.88
N VAL A 16 -11.46 -19.66 -19.20
CA VAL A 16 -10.36 -18.73 -19.48
C VAL A 16 -8.99 -19.41 -19.37
N GLU A 17 -8.77 -20.21 -18.33
CA GLU A 17 -7.53 -20.96 -18.07
C GLU A 17 -7.14 -21.90 -19.24
N ASN A 18 -8.13 -22.48 -19.92
CA ASN A 18 -7.90 -23.42 -21.03
C ASN A 18 -7.88 -22.74 -22.40
N CYS A 19 -8.06 -21.42 -22.46
CA CYS A 19 -8.24 -20.68 -23.71
C CYS A 19 -7.29 -19.48 -23.80
N CYS A 20 -7.83 -18.25 -23.93
CA CYS A 20 -7.04 -17.03 -24.06
C CYS A 20 -6.30 -16.63 -22.78
N GLY A 21 -6.64 -17.26 -21.65
CA GLY A 21 -6.05 -17.03 -20.32
C GLY A 21 -5.01 -18.08 -19.93
N LYS A 22 -4.59 -18.96 -20.84
CA LYS A 22 -3.65 -20.03 -20.56
C LYS A 22 -2.28 -19.46 -20.17
N THR A 23 -1.80 -19.85 -19.00
CA THR A 23 -0.49 -19.48 -18.46
C THR A 23 0.26 -20.71 -17.97
N ASP A 24 1.57 -20.57 -17.79
CA ASP A 24 2.42 -21.62 -17.19
C ASP A 24 2.39 -21.56 -15.64
N MET A 25 1.76 -20.53 -15.05
CA MET A 25 1.62 -20.34 -13.60
C MET A 25 0.20 -20.68 -13.12
N PRO A 26 0.04 -21.64 -12.18
CA PRO A 26 -1.27 -21.98 -11.64
C PRO A 26 -1.98 -20.78 -11.02
N GLY A 27 -3.25 -20.55 -11.39
CA GLY A 27 -4.05 -19.47 -10.80
C GLY A 27 -3.90 -18.10 -11.49
N THR A 28 -3.01 -17.96 -12.47
CA THR A 28 -2.77 -16.69 -13.16
C THR A 28 -3.49 -16.61 -14.50
N ASN A 29 -4.23 -15.52 -14.73
CA ASN A 29 -5.02 -15.29 -15.94
C ASN A 29 -4.38 -14.22 -16.84
N ILE A 30 -3.74 -14.59 -17.95
CA ILE A 30 -3.07 -13.60 -18.83
C ILE A 30 -4.04 -12.56 -19.42
N VAL A 31 -5.33 -12.87 -19.58
CA VAL A 31 -6.34 -11.89 -20.02
C VAL A 31 -6.49 -10.78 -18.98
N GLN A 32 -6.55 -11.14 -17.69
CA GLN A 32 -6.67 -10.16 -16.61
C GLN A 32 -5.39 -9.35 -16.44
N GLU A 33 -4.21 -9.98 -16.55
CA GLU A 33 -2.94 -9.27 -16.49
C GLU A 33 -2.79 -8.23 -17.61
N GLU A 34 -3.12 -8.61 -18.85
CA GLU A 34 -3.10 -7.68 -19.99
C GLU A 34 -4.09 -6.52 -19.77
N LEU A 35 -5.30 -6.79 -19.27
CA LEU A 35 -6.31 -5.75 -18.98
C LEU A 35 -5.84 -4.78 -17.87
N LYS A 36 -5.23 -5.30 -16.79
CA LYS A 36 -4.63 -4.48 -15.72
C LYS A 36 -3.52 -3.58 -16.26
N LYS A 37 -2.64 -4.11 -17.13
CA LYS A 37 -1.60 -3.29 -17.80
C LYS A 37 -2.19 -2.16 -18.64
N VAL A 38 -3.31 -2.42 -19.35
CA VAL A 38 -3.99 -1.38 -20.13
C VAL A 38 -4.55 -0.27 -19.23
N LEU A 39 -5.14 -0.63 -18.08
CA LEU A 39 -5.63 0.37 -17.11
C LEU A 39 -4.49 1.18 -16.50
N ASN A 40 -3.46 0.53 -15.97
CA ASN A 40 -2.35 1.21 -15.29
C ASN A 40 -1.63 2.19 -16.23
N SER A 41 -1.39 1.77 -17.49
CA SER A 41 -0.79 2.66 -18.50
C SER A 41 -1.66 3.84 -18.91
N TYR A 42 -2.95 3.86 -18.55
CA TYR A 42 -3.81 5.01 -18.81
C TYR A 42 -3.50 6.16 -17.85
N TYR A 43 -3.27 5.87 -16.57
CA TYR A 43 -2.88 6.87 -15.57
C TYR A 43 -1.50 7.49 -15.85
N GLU A 44 -0.68 6.80 -16.63
CA GLU A 44 0.61 7.31 -17.14
C GLU A 44 0.44 8.23 -18.37
N THR A 45 -0.78 8.46 -18.86
CA THR A 45 -1.03 9.30 -20.04
C THR A 45 -0.85 10.77 -19.71
N SER A 46 0.11 11.43 -20.36
CA SER A 46 0.34 12.86 -20.22
C SER A 46 -0.90 13.69 -20.59
N LEU A 47 -1.30 14.58 -19.67
CA LEU A 47 -2.29 15.63 -19.91
C LEU A 47 -1.60 16.86 -20.52
N SER A 48 -2.29 17.57 -21.42
CA SER A 48 -1.84 18.88 -21.90
C SER A 48 -2.18 19.98 -20.89
N PRO A 49 -1.53 21.16 -20.97
CA PRO A 49 -1.74 22.24 -19.98
C PRO A 49 -3.20 22.66 -19.76
N ALA A 50 -4.01 22.70 -20.82
CA ALA A 50 -5.44 23.00 -20.70
C ALA A 50 -6.23 21.91 -19.97
N GLU A 51 -5.77 20.66 -20.07
CA GLU A 51 -6.39 19.50 -19.43
C GLU A 51 -6.01 19.42 -17.95
N ILE A 52 -4.77 19.81 -17.61
CA ILE A 52 -4.32 19.97 -16.21
C ILE A 52 -5.13 21.06 -15.52
N GLN A 53 -5.21 22.25 -16.12
CA GLN A 53 -5.97 23.36 -15.56
C GLN A 53 -7.45 22.99 -15.34
N SER A 54 -8.01 22.18 -16.23
CA SER A 54 -9.38 21.67 -16.07
C SER A 54 -9.50 20.68 -14.91
N LEU A 55 -8.51 19.83 -14.68
CA LEU A 55 -8.47 18.88 -13.56
C LEU A 55 -8.27 19.61 -12.23
N GLU A 56 -7.33 20.55 -12.16
CA GLU A 56 -7.10 21.41 -10.98
C GLU A 56 -8.36 22.19 -10.59
N GLY A 57 -9.11 22.68 -11.58
CA GLY A 57 -10.40 23.34 -11.35
C GLY A 57 -11.41 22.42 -10.64
N LEU A 58 -11.49 21.15 -11.04
CA LEU A 58 -12.35 20.15 -10.42
C LEU A 58 -11.86 19.76 -9.03
N LEU A 59 -10.54 19.56 -8.86
CA LEU A 59 -9.92 19.28 -7.56
C LEU A 59 -10.25 20.40 -6.57
N LYS A 60 -10.10 21.66 -6.97
CA LYS A 60 -10.43 22.82 -6.14
C LYS A 60 -11.93 22.89 -5.79
N GLU A 61 -12.80 22.59 -6.75
CA GLU A 61 -14.24 22.56 -6.52
C GLU A 61 -14.63 21.47 -5.51
N TRP A 62 -14.13 20.25 -5.71
CA TRP A 62 -14.43 19.12 -4.82
C TRP A 62 -13.80 19.31 -3.45
N ALA A 63 -12.54 19.76 -3.36
CA ALA A 63 -11.88 20.07 -2.08
C ALA A 63 -12.64 21.13 -1.28
N GLY A 64 -13.15 22.17 -1.95
CA GLY A 64 -13.96 23.19 -1.29
C GLY A 64 -15.31 22.70 -0.75
N ARG A 65 -15.78 21.52 -1.14
CA ARG A 65 -17.06 20.92 -0.71
C ARG A 65 -16.88 19.71 0.21
N LEU A 66 -15.85 18.91 -0.05
CA LEU A 66 -15.62 17.61 0.57
C LEU A 66 -14.38 17.58 1.47
N GLY A 67 -13.48 18.57 1.40
CA GLY A 67 -12.18 18.52 2.07
C GLY A 67 -12.23 18.55 3.60
N GLU A 68 -13.37 18.88 4.20
CA GLU A 68 -13.60 18.72 5.65
C GLU A 68 -13.94 17.26 6.04
N TRP A 69 -14.35 16.44 5.08
CA TRP A 69 -14.95 15.12 5.30
C TRP A 69 -14.24 13.98 4.57
N MET A 70 -13.33 14.30 3.65
CA MET A 70 -12.62 13.34 2.82
C MET A 70 -11.13 13.66 2.84
N GLU A 71 -10.32 12.65 3.12
CA GLU A 71 -8.86 12.74 3.12
C GLU A 71 -8.35 13.20 1.75
N GLU A 72 -7.26 13.98 1.76
CA GLU A 72 -6.74 14.61 0.54
C GLU A 72 -6.37 13.57 -0.54
N GLU A 73 -5.76 12.46 -0.14
CA GLU A 73 -5.33 11.39 -1.05
C GLU A 73 -6.54 10.67 -1.69
N GLU A 74 -7.59 10.44 -0.91
CA GLU A 74 -8.85 9.86 -1.40
C GLU A 74 -9.56 10.82 -2.36
N LEU A 75 -9.61 12.11 -2.01
CA LEU A 75 -10.19 13.15 -2.84
C LEU A 75 -9.49 13.26 -4.19
N VAL A 76 -8.16 13.32 -4.19
CA VAL A 76 -7.35 13.37 -5.41
C VAL A 76 -7.63 12.15 -6.29
N THR A 77 -7.72 10.96 -5.70
CA THR A 77 -8.01 9.71 -6.41
C THR A 77 -9.41 9.75 -7.06
N ASN A 78 -10.45 10.04 -6.28
CA ASN A 78 -11.83 10.07 -6.77
C ASN A 78 -12.07 11.13 -7.86
N VAL A 79 -11.48 12.32 -7.70
CA VAL A 79 -11.57 13.39 -8.70
C VAL A 79 -10.81 13.01 -9.97
N SER A 80 -9.65 12.38 -9.84
CA SER A 80 -8.87 11.91 -10.98
C SER A 80 -9.63 10.87 -11.80
N ASP A 81 -10.22 9.87 -11.15
CA ASP A 81 -11.03 8.85 -11.83
C ASP A 81 -12.25 9.45 -12.53
N TYR A 82 -12.95 10.35 -11.85
CA TYR A 82 -14.05 11.11 -12.43
C TYR A 82 -13.60 11.89 -13.67
N TYR A 83 -12.46 12.57 -13.60
CA TYR A 83 -11.93 13.32 -14.72
C TYR A 83 -11.56 12.43 -15.91
N PHE A 84 -10.77 11.39 -15.66
CA PHE A 84 -10.21 10.53 -16.70
C PHE A 84 -11.25 9.67 -17.40
N PHE A 85 -12.25 9.17 -16.68
CA PHE A 85 -13.23 8.22 -17.24
C PHE A 85 -14.55 8.89 -17.63
N ILE A 86 -14.94 10.00 -16.99
CA ILE A 86 -16.24 10.64 -17.23
C ILE A 86 -16.09 11.99 -17.94
N VAL A 87 -15.30 12.92 -17.39
CA VAL A 87 -15.16 14.27 -17.96
C VAL A 87 -14.46 14.21 -19.31
N ARG A 88 -13.33 13.50 -19.37
CA ARG A 88 -12.47 13.34 -20.54
C ARG A 88 -12.47 11.92 -21.09
N LYS A 89 -13.67 11.34 -21.19
CA LYS A 89 -13.89 10.04 -21.84
C LYS A 89 -13.31 9.91 -23.25
N ASP A 90 -13.04 11.03 -23.93
CA ASP A 90 -12.33 11.05 -25.22
C ASP A 90 -10.85 10.63 -25.10
N LEU A 91 -10.16 10.97 -24.01
CA LEU A 91 -8.80 10.52 -23.70
C LEU A 91 -8.79 9.01 -23.52
N TRP A 92 -9.72 8.50 -22.72
CA TRP A 92 -9.89 7.06 -22.47
C TRP A 92 -10.13 6.29 -23.76
N ARG A 93 -11.05 6.77 -24.60
CA ARG A 93 -11.30 6.15 -25.92
C ARG A 93 -10.07 6.16 -26.82
N ARG A 94 -9.29 7.26 -26.83
CA ARG A 94 -8.04 7.32 -27.59
C ARG A 94 -7.01 6.32 -27.08
N HIS A 95 -6.88 6.17 -25.76
CA HIS A 95 -6.02 5.17 -25.13
C HIS A 95 -6.43 3.75 -25.52
N LEU A 96 -7.72 3.43 -25.40
CA LEU A 96 -8.27 2.13 -25.79
C LEU A 96 -8.04 1.80 -27.27
N VAL A 97 -8.13 2.78 -28.18
CA VAL A 97 -7.80 2.55 -29.60
C VAL A 97 -6.34 2.13 -29.78
N LYS A 98 -5.40 2.74 -29.03
CA LYS A 98 -3.99 2.33 -29.05
C LYS A 98 -3.82 0.92 -28.48
N ALA A 99 -4.45 0.62 -27.33
CA ALA A 99 -4.40 -0.69 -26.70
C ALA A 99 -4.98 -1.79 -27.63
N LEU A 100 -6.13 -1.54 -28.24
CA LEU A 100 -6.78 -2.42 -29.22
C LEU A 100 -5.90 -2.68 -30.46
N ASN A 101 -5.00 -1.76 -30.83
CA ASN A 101 -4.08 -1.98 -31.94
C ASN A 101 -2.84 -2.80 -31.54
N ARG A 102 -2.48 -2.83 -30.25
CA ARG A 102 -1.29 -3.53 -29.73
C ARG A 102 -1.56 -5.00 -29.39
N THR A 103 -2.71 -5.32 -28.79
CA THR A 103 -3.01 -6.72 -28.40
C THR A 103 -3.62 -7.54 -29.53
N GLN A 104 -3.14 -8.79 -29.68
CA GLN A 104 -3.72 -9.81 -30.57
C GLN A 104 -4.64 -10.78 -29.81
N ASN A 105 -4.69 -10.71 -28.49
CA ASN A 105 -5.48 -11.61 -27.65
C ASN A 105 -6.97 -11.35 -27.85
N ARG A 106 -7.70 -12.35 -28.35
CA ARG A 106 -9.13 -12.19 -28.70
C ARG A 106 -10.01 -11.93 -27.46
N GLY A 107 -9.67 -12.49 -26.31
CA GLY A 107 -10.39 -12.26 -25.05
C GLY A 107 -10.22 -10.82 -24.57
N VAL A 108 -8.98 -10.33 -24.55
CA VAL A 108 -8.66 -8.94 -24.19
C VAL A 108 -9.34 -7.96 -25.15
N ARG A 109 -9.25 -8.21 -26.46
CA ARG A 109 -9.91 -7.37 -27.48
C ARG A 109 -11.43 -7.33 -27.35
N ALA A 110 -12.07 -8.40 -26.87
CA ALA A 110 -13.52 -8.43 -26.67
C ALA A 110 -13.92 -7.46 -25.54
N ILE A 111 -13.18 -7.47 -24.44
CA ILE A 111 -13.43 -6.63 -23.26
C ILE A 111 -13.04 -5.18 -23.52
N LEU A 112 -11.88 -4.91 -24.14
CA LEU A 112 -11.44 -3.55 -24.47
C LEU A 112 -12.43 -2.82 -25.40
N LYS A 113 -13.23 -3.56 -26.18
CA LYS A 113 -14.30 -2.95 -26.97
C LYS A 113 -15.47 -2.46 -26.11
N SER A 114 -15.86 -3.21 -25.08
CA SER A 114 -16.94 -2.79 -24.17
C SER A 114 -16.47 -1.69 -23.21
N TRP A 115 -15.20 -1.70 -22.81
CA TRP A 115 -14.59 -0.65 -21.97
C TRP A 115 -14.65 0.77 -22.58
N GLN A 116 -14.94 0.92 -23.87
CA GLN A 116 -15.17 2.24 -24.49
C GLN A 116 -16.35 3.00 -23.86
N ASN A 117 -17.22 2.27 -23.15
CA ASN A 117 -18.32 2.79 -22.39
C ASN A 117 -17.97 2.79 -20.89
N ALA A 118 -17.34 3.88 -20.45
CA ALA A 118 -17.22 4.22 -19.04
C ALA A 118 -18.44 5.05 -18.62
N PHE A 119 -19.05 4.72 -17.49
CA PHE A 119 -20.22 5.43 -16.98
C PHE A 119 -20.24 5.44 -15.45
N ILE A 120 -20.94 6.40 -14.89
CA ILE A 120 -21.26 6.42 -13.46
C ILE A 120 -22.52 5.60 -13.29
N THR A 121 -22.53 4.77 -12.27
CA THR A 121 -23.72 4.07 -11.83
C THR A 121 -24.08 4.37 -10.39
N PHE A 122 -25.38 4.39 -10.14
CA PHE A 122 -25.98 4.25 -8.82
C PHE A 122 -26.98 3.10 -8.90
N ALA A 123 -26.64 1.98 -8.25
CA ALA A 123 -27.42 0.75 -8.37
C ALA A 123 -27.67 0.07 -7.03
N GLU A 124 -28.85 -0.53 -6.93
CA GLU A 124 -29.27 -1.39 -5.83
C GLU A 124 -28.67 -2.79 -6.03
N VAL A 125 -28.14 -3.36 -4.96
CA VAL A 125 -27.75 -4.78 -4.90
C VAL A 125 -29.03 -5.58 -4.65
N THR A 126 -29.55 -6.23 -5.69
CA THR A 126 -30.77 -7.04 -5.59
C THR A 126 -30.51 -8.43 -5.03
N LYS A 127 -29.27 -8.92 -5.16
CA LYS A 127 -28.81 -10.22 -4.67
C LYS A 127 -27.28 -10.23 -4.52
N ALA A 128 -26.79 -10.70 -3.39
CA ALA A 128 -25.38 -10.99 -3.17
C ALA A 128 -25.16 -12.51 -3.15
N GLU A 129 -24.28 -13.01 -4.02
CA GLU A 129 -23.77 -14.38 -3.99
C GLU A 129 -22.31 -14.38 -3.51
N LYS A 130 -21.71 -15.57 -3.38
CA LYS A 130 -20.34 -15.72 -2.84
C LYS A 130 -19.28 -14.92 -3.60
N GLU A 131 -19.44 -14.78 -4.93
CA GLU A 131 -18.43 -14.18 -5.82
C GLU A 131 -19.02 -13.07 -6.72
N VAL A 132 -20.31 -12.74 -6.57
CA VAL A 132 -21.03 -11.84 -7.49
C VAL A 132 -22.11 -11.03 -6.77
N TYR A 133 -22.20 -9.74 -7.08
CA TYR A 133 -23.35 -8.88 -6.81
C TYR A 133 -24.22 -8.70 -8.07
N HIS A 134 -25.52 -8.87 -7.91
CA HIS A 134 -26.53 -8.57 -8.94
C HIS A 134 -27.05 -7.14 -8.76
N MET A 135 -26.66 -6.27 -9.67
CA MET A 135 -26.92 -4.83 -9.60
C MET A 135 -28.07 -4.43 -10.52
N LYS A 136 -28.94 -3.54 -10.01
CA LYS A 136 -29.98 -2.89 -10.80
C LYS A 136 -29.91 -1.37 -10.61
N GLU A 137 -29.80 -0.62 -11.69
CA GLU A 137 -29.76 0.84 -11.65
C GLU A 137 -31.01 1.42 -11.00
N ILE A 138 -30.82 2.38 -10.09
CA ILE A 138 -31.91 3.03 -9.34
C ILE A 138 -32.57 4.13 -10.18
N LEU A 139 -31.76 4.92 -10.90
CA LEU A 139 -32.22 6.01 -11.79
C LEU A 139 -32.23 5.62 -13.27
N GLY A 140 -32.07 4.33 -13.56
CA GLY A 140 -31.94 3.80 -14.91
C GLY A 140 -32.67 2.47 -15.10
N SER A 141 -32.36 1.78 -16.18
CA SER A 141 -32.93 0.46 -16.50
C SER A 141 -31.88 -0.62 -16.72
N GLY A 142 -30.61 -0.31 -16.45
CA GLY A 142 -29.52 -1.25 -16.55
C GLY A 142 -29.53 -2.28 -15.43
N GLU A 143 -29.34 -3.55 -15.80
CA GLU A 143 -28.99 -4.64 -14.89
C GLU A 143 -27.61 -5.18 -15.29
N TYR A 144 -26.75 -5.44 -14.31
CA TYR A 144 -25.41 -5.99 -14.56
C TYR A 144 -24.84 -6.68 -13.32
N LEU A 145 -23.74 -7.39 -13.54
CA LEU A 145 -23.04 -8.18 -12.53
C LEU A 145 -21.73 -7.49 -12.14
N LEU A 146 -21.47 -7.42 -10.84
CA LEU A 146 -20.22 -6.95 -10.26
C LEU A 146 -19.55 -8.12 -9.56
N ALA A 147 -18.25 -8.34 -9.80
CA ALA A 147 -17.50 -9.37 -9.09
C ALA A 147 -17.33 -8.98 -7.62
N ARG A 148 -17.52 -9.93 -6.70
CA ARG A 148 -17.38 -9.75 -5.25
C ARG A 148 -16.08 -10.40 -4.76
N GLU A 149 -15.31 -9.69 -3.96
CA GLU A 149 -14.06 -10.17 -3.38
C GLU A 149 -14.27 -10.85 -2.01
N ALA A 150 -13.31 -11.69 -1.60
CA ALA A 150 -13.39 -12.40 -0.33
C ALA A 150 -13.26 -11.41 0.84
N GLY A 151 -14.27 -11.37 1.71
CA GLY A 151 -14.32 -10.43 2.84
C GLY A 151 -15.27 -9.25 2.62
N GLU A 152 -15.76 -9.02 1.39
CA GLU A 152 -16.74 -7.97 1.16
C GLU A 152 -18.09 -8.30 1.84
N PRO A 153 -18.80 -7.32 2.44
CA PRO A 153 -20.03 -7.57 3.20
C PRO A 153 -21.19 -8.12 2.35
N GLU A 154 -22.08 -8.91 2.96
CA GLU A 154 -23.31 -9.42 2.28
C GLU A 154 -24.46 -8.40 2.30
N ASP A 155 -24.40 -7.43 3.21
CA ASP A 155 -25.43 -6.42 3.48
C ASP A 155 -25.24 -5.11 2.70
N VAL A 156 -24.39 -5.12 1.66
CA VAL A 156 -24.30 -4.01 0.71
C VAL A 156 -25.65 -3.86 0.00
N ARG A 157 -26.25 -2.67 0.11
CA ARG A 157 -27.58 -2.37 -0.41
C ARG A 157 -27.54 -1.51 -1.67
N ALA A 158 -26.63 -0.55 -1.73
CA ALA A 158 -26.45 0.30 -2.90
C ALA A 158 -24.96 0.50 -3.21
N VAL A 159 -24.64 0.73 -4.47
CA VAL A 159 -23.29 1.03 -4.94
C VAL A 159 -23.34 2.26 -5.82
N VAL A 160 -22.51 3.26 -5.50
CA VAL A 160 -22.19 4.38 -6.39
C VAL A 160 -20.80 4.12 -6.94
N ALA A 161 -20.64 4.02 -8.27
CA ALA A 161 -19.35 3.66 -8.84
C ALA A 161 -19.11 4.29 -10.22
N ILE A 162 -17.85 4.59 -10.52
CA ILE A 162 -17.39 4.76 -11.90
C ILE A 162 -17.02 3.37 -12.40
N VAL A 163 -17.69 2.92 -13.46
CA VAL A 163 -17.53 1.56 -13.97
C VAL A 163 -17.17 1.53 -15.44
N LEU A 164 -16.44 0.49 -15.82
CA LEU A 164 -16.24 0.08 -17.21
C LEU A 164 -17.18 -1.07 -17.54
N GLU A 165 -17.88 -0.96 -18.67
CA GLU A 165 -18.74 -2.03 -19.15
C GLU A 165 -17.91 -3.23 -19.64
N GLU A 166 -18.19 -4.41 -19.11
CA GLU A 166 -17.53 -5.67 -19.46
C GLU A 166 -18.54 -6.67 -20.05
N MET A 167 -18.59 -6.79 -21.37
CA MET A 167 -19.42 -7.81 -21.99
C MET A 167 -18.71 -9.16 -21.93
N ARG A 168 -19.21 -10.08 -21.10
CA ARG A 168 -18.69 -11.45 -20.95
C ARG A 168 -19.74 -12.44 -21.46
N ASN A 169 -19.53 -13.02 -22.65
CA ASN A 169 -20.43 -14.04 -23.21
C ASN A 169 -21.92 -13.64 -23.20
N GLU A 170 -22.23 -12.45 -23.70
CA GLU A 170 -23.59 -11.87 -23.74
C GLU A 170 -24.18 -11.46 -22.37
N GLU A 171 -23.45 -11.66 -21.28
CA GLU A 171 -23.78 -11.09 -19.98
C GLU A 171 -23.11 -9.72 -19.81
N ARG A 172 -23.85 -8.80 -19.21
CA ARG A 172 -23.38 -7.45 -18.91
C ARG A 172 -22.74 -7.44 -17.53
N TRP A 173 -21.43 -7.43 -17.49
CA TRP A 173 -20.64 -7.24 -16.27
C TRP A 173 -20.14 -5.81 -16.19
N VAL A 174 -19.70 -5.41 -15.01
CA VAL A 174 -19.01 -4.14 -14.79
C VAL A 174 -17.72 -4.37 -14.02
N MET A 175 -16.72 -3.56 -14.34
CA MET A 175 -15.50 -3.43 -13.55
C MET A 175 -15.51 -2.05 -12.86
N PRO A 176 -15.41 -1.98 -11.54
CA PRO A 176 -15.30 -0.72 -10.83
C PRO A 176 -13.90 -0.13 -11.06
N ILE A 177 -13.86 1.18 -11.32
CA ILE A 177 -12.66 2.00 -11.26
C ILE A 177 -12.59 2.64 -9.87
N SER A 178 -13.69 3.26 -9.47
CA SER A 178 -13.95 3.70 -8.10
C SER A 178 -15.34 3.26 -7.68
N ALA A 179 -15.52 2.90 -6.42
CA ALA A 179 -16.80 2.44 -5.90
C ALA A 179 -16.96 2.79 -4.42
N ILE A 180 -18.16 3.25 -4.08
CA ILE A 180 -18.65 3.40 -2.71
C ILE A 180 -19.76 2.38 -2.53
N ALA A 181 -19.56 1.46 -1.60
CA ALA A 181 -20.56 0.49 -1.17
C ALA A 181 -21.30 1.02 0.06
N VAL A 182 -22.63 1.03 0.00
CA VAL A 182 -23.49 1.55 1.07
C VAL A 182 -24.30 0.41 1.64
N ASN A 183 -24.19 0.18 2.95
CA ASN A 183 -24.88 -0.89 3.66
C ASN A 183 -26.38 -0.60 3.84
N GLU A 184 -27.13 -1.60 4.33
CA GLU A 184 -28.58 -1.53 4.49
C GLU A 184 -29.03 -0.33 5.36
N HIS A 185 -28.28 0.02 6.40
CA HIS A 185 -28.64 1.08 7.35
C HIS A 185 -28.55 2.51 6.76
N MET A 186 -27.59 2.76 5.86
CA MET A 186 -27.36 4.09 5.26
C MET A 186 -28.12 4.31 3.94
N SER A 187 -28.78 3.27 3.43
CA SER A 187 -29.27 3.25 2.05
C SER A 187 -30.53 4.08 1.82
N GLU A 188 -31.51 4.13 2.73
CA GLU A 188 -32.82 4.74 2.45
C GLU A 188 -32.77 6.27 2.30
N GLU A 189 -32.01 6.97 3.16
CA GLU A 189 -31.89 8.43 3.03
C GLU A 189 -31.06 8.82 1.82
N LEU A 190 -29.94 8.14 1.56
CA LEU A 190 -29.13 8.37 0.35
C LEU A 190 -29.98 8.18 -0.92
N LEU A 191 -30.73 7.07 -0.99
CA LEU A 191 -31.63 6.79 -2.11
C LEU A 191 -32.66 7.91 -2.31
N THR A 192 -33.28 8.36 -1.22
CA THR A 192 -34.29 9.43 -1.25
C THR A 192 -33.67 10.75 -1.74
N ARG A 193 -32.54 11.17 -1.18
CA ARG A 193 -31.86 12.43 -1.54
C ARG A 193 -31.41 12.44 -2.99
N VAL A 194 -30.85 11.32 -3.47
CA VAL A 194 -30.39 11.21 -4.86
C VAL A 194 -31.58 11.17 -5.83
N GLN A 195 -32.71 10.55 -5.46
CA GLN A 195 -33.95 10.60 -6.23
C GLN A 195 -34.54 12.01 -6.29
N GLU A 196 -34.62 12.73 -5.16
CA GLU A 196 -35.07 14.12 -5.12
C GLU A 196 -34.17 15.04 -5.98
N LEU A 197 -32.85 14.84 -5.91
CA LEU A 197 -31.90 15.57 -6.73
C LEU A 197 -32.13 15.29 -8.22
N ALA A 198 -32.44 14.06 -8.60
CA ALA A 198 -32.76 13.69 -9.97
C ALA A 198 -34.09 14.28 -10.45
N GLU A 199 -35.14 14.29 -9.62
CA GLU A 199 -36.45 14.86 -9.96
C GLU A 199 -36.41 16.38 -10.16
N THR A 200 -35.52 17.06 -9.43
CA THR A 200 -35.34 18.52 -9.49
C THR A 200 -34.29 18.98 -10.50
N SER A 201 -33.52 18.04 -11.08
CA SER A 201 -32.50 18.34 -12.08
C SER A 201 -33.11 18.61 -13.46
N ASP A 202 -32.52 19.55 -14.20
CA ASP A 202 -32.86 19.83 -15.60
C ASP A 202 -32.26 18.81 -16.58
N GLU A 203 -31.45 17.86 -16.09
CA GLU A 203 -30.74 16.89 -16.94
C GLU A 203 -31.68 15.78 -17.44
N LYS A 204 -31.61 15.51 -18.75
CA LYS A 204 -32.60 14.66 -19.44
C LYS A 204 -32.23 13.17 -19.48
N ASN A 205 -31.02 12.82 -19.05
CA ASN A 205 -30.54 11.45 -19.01
C ASN A 205 -29.62 11.22 -17.82
N SER A 206 -29.49 9.96 -17.40
CA SER A 206 -28.73 9.55 -16.22
C SER A 206 -27.24 9.87 -16.33
N PHE A 207 -26.63 9.76 -17.51
CA PHE A 207 -25.21 10.07 -17.69
C PHE A 207 -24.91 11.56 -17.42
N ASP A 208 -25.68 12.47 -18.00
CA ASP A 208 -25.48 13.91 -17.81
C ASP A 208 -25.86 14.34 -16.37
N PHE A 209 -26.88 13.71 -15.79
CA PHE A 209 -27.23 13.88 -14.38
C PHE A 209 -26.04 13.53 -13.48
N PHE A 210 -25.54 12.29 -13.54
CA PHE A 210 -24.43 11.87 -12.68
C PHE A 210 -23.15 12.63 -12.99
N LYS A 211 -22.88 12.95 -14.27
CA LYS A 211 -21.73 13.77 -14.61
C LYS A 211 -21.79 15.11 -13.89
N LYS A 212 -22.95 15.76 -13.83
CA LYS A 212 -23.09 17.07 -13.19
C LYS A 212 -23.15 16.99 -11.66
N HIS A 213 -23.79 15.96 -11.14
CA HIS A 213 -24.19 15.87 -9.74
C HIS A 213 -23.35 14.88 -8.92
N LEU A 214 -22.27 14.29 -9.46
CA LEU A 214 -21.48 13.31 -8.72
C LEU A 214 -20.93 13.87 -7.40
N VAL A 215 -20.42 15.10 -7.40
CA VAL A 215 -19.94 15.77 -6.19
C VAL A 215 -21.05 16.01 -5.17
N ASP A 216 -22.29 16.26 -5.62
CA ASP A 216 -23.45 16.40 -4.72
C ASP A 216 -23.77 15.05 -4.05
N ILE A 217 -23.63 13.95 -4.78
CA ILE A 217 -23.86 12.60 -4.27
C ILE A 217 -22.76 12.22 -3.26
N TYR A 218 -21.49 12.49 -3.58
CA TYR A 218 -20.38 12.32 -2.63
C TYR A 218 -20.57 13.16 -1.38
N GLU A 219 -21.03 14.41 -1.52
CA GLU A 219 -21.32 15.26 -0.37
C GLU A 219 -22.47 14.68 0.48
N VAL A 220 -23.51 14.11 -0.12
CA VAL A 220 -24.56 13.41 0.62
C VAL A 220 -24.00 12.17 1.31
N VAL A 221 -23.12 11.40 0.68
CA VAL A 221 -22.47 10.24 1.32
C VAL A 221 -21.64 10.67 2.52
N CYS A 222 -20.73 11.63 2.35
CA CYS A 222 -19.89 12.15 3.43
C CYS A 222 -20.74 12.76 4.55
N LYS A 223 -21.78 13.52 4.21
CA LYS A 223 -22.71 14.07 5.21
C LYS A 223 -23.52 13.00 5.89
N LEU A 224 -23.97 11.97 5.18
CA LEU A 224 -24.68 10.85 5.80
C LEU A 224 -23.75 10.06 6.72
N ASP A 225 -22.45 10.00 6.47
CA ASP A 225 -21.48 9.36 7.36
C ASP A 225 -21.35 10.16 8.69
N VAL A 226 -21.28 11.48 8.59
CA VAL A 226 -21.27 12.42 9.74
C VAL A 226 -22.62 12.46 10.46
N GLN A 227 -23.71 12.43 9.69
CA GLN A 227 -25.08 12.44 10.17
C GLN A 227 -25.41 11.07 10.77
N THR A 228 -24.82 9.96 10.32
CA THR A 228 -24.88 8.67 11.02
C THR A 228 -24.16 8.70 12.36
N LEU A 229 -23.10 9.49 12.54
CA LEU A 229 -22.51 9.66 13.87
C LEU A 229 -23.45 10.44 14.81
N SER A 230 -24.07 11.52 14.30
CA SER A 230 -25.10 12.27 15.05
C SER A 230 -26.36 11.46 15.30
N ASP A 231 -26.80 10.64 14.34
CA ASP A 231 -27.98 9.75 14.42
C ASP A 231 -27.69 8.50 15.26
N VAL A 232 -26.47 7.98 15.28
CA VAL A 232 -26.05 6.92 16.22
C VAL A 232 -26.19 7.44 17.65
N VAL A 233 -25.77 8.68 17.91
CA VAL A 233 -25.97 9.32 19.21
C VAL A 233 -27.47 9.62 19.45
N GLU A 234 -28.19 10.19 18.48
CA GLU A 234 -29.59 10.59 18.65
C GLU A 234 -30.62 9.46 18.59
N GLN A 235 -30.31 8.31 18.00
CA GLN A 235 -31.23 7.18 17.82
C GLN A 235 -30.82 5.96 18.65
N ASN A 236 -29.51 5.66 18.75
CA ASN A 236 -29.03 4.45 19.41
C ASN A 236 -28.62 4.67 20.87
N PHE A 237 -28.26 5.91 21.26
CA PHE A 237 -27.89 6.17 22.65
C PHE A 237 -29.12 6.54 23.48
N THR A 238 -29.18 5.99 24.69
CA THR A 238 -30.14 6.41 25.72
C THR A 238 -29.90 7.87 26.11
N PRO A 239 -30.89 8.58 26.69
CA PRO A 239 -30.71 9.97 27.11
C PRO A 239 -29.49 10.17 28.02
N LEU A 240 -29.20 9.21 28.90
CA LEU A 240 -28.04 9.25 29.80
C LEU A 240 -26.70 9.07 29.06
N GLN A 241 -26.68 8.30 27.97
CA GLN A 241 -25.48 8.12 27.13
C GLN A 241 -25.23 9.34 26.25
N ARG A 242 -26.28 10.03 25.78
CA ARG A 242 -26.13 11.30 25.06
C ARG A 242 -25.53 12.38 25.95
N GLU A 243 -25.98 12.45 27.20
CA GLU A 243 -25.40 13.36 28.20
C GLU A 243 -23.89 13.11 28.39
N VAL A 244 -23.40 11.87 28.23
CA VAL A 244 -21.96 11.59 28.23
C VAL A 244 -21.26 12.27 27.04
N ILE A 245 -21.82 12.14 25.84
CA ILE A 245 -21.26 12.71 24.62
C ILE A 245 -21.29 14.24 24.67
N GLU A 246 -22.40 14.85 25.09
CA GLU A 246 -22.52 16.31 25.26
C GLU A 246 -21.44 16.87 26.23
N ILE A 247 -21.15 16.16 27.33
CA ILE A 247 -20.13 16.58 28.30
C ILE A 247 -18.72 16.40 27.74
N LEU A 248 -18.50 15.34 26.96
CA LEU A 248 -17.23 15.07 26.28
C LEU A 248 -16.95 16.14 25.22
N ASP A 249 -17.92 16.40 24.33
CA ASP A 249 -17.85 17.38 23.25
C ASP A 249 -17.50 18.76 23.80
N ALA A 250 -18.16 19.19 24.88
CA ALA A 250 -17.90 20.47 25.52
C ALA A 250 -16.45 20.65 26.04
N GLN A 251 -15.69 19.57 26.21
CA GLN A 251 -14.26 19.63 26.51
C GLN A 251 -13.40 19.46 25.26
N LEU A 252 -13.73 18.54 24.36
CA LEU A 252 -12.97 18.32 23.12
C LEU A 252 -13.01 19.54 22.18
N GLU A 253 -14.11 20.31 22.14
CA GLU A 253 -14.22 21.57 21.39
C GLU A 253 -13.20 22.64 21.81
N LYS A 254 -12.59 22.49 23.00
CA LYS A 254 -11.54 23.41 23.49
C LYS A 254 -10.14 22.97 23.10
N GLU A 255 -10.01 21.79 22.50
CA GLU A 255 -8.77 21.17 22.08
C GLU A 255 -8.66 21.16 20.54
N GLU A 256 -7.45 21.06 20.04
CA GLU A 256 -7.19 20.84 18.61
C GLU A 256 -6.99 19.34 18.39
N LEU A 257 -7.99 18.65 17.86
CA LEU A 257 -7.89 17.22 17.55
C LEU A 257 -7.15 17.00 16.23
N TYR A 258 -6.41 15.89 16.13
CA TYR A 258 -5.93 15.43 14.82
C TYR A 258 -7.10 14.91 13.96
N PRO A 259 -7.00 14.96 12.62
CA PRO A 259 -8.04 14.43 11.73
C PRO A 259 -8.43 12.98 12.07
N GLY A 260 -9.73 12.66 12.03
CA GLY A 260 -10.26 11.32 12.33
C GLY A 260 -10.31 10.93 13.83
N ALA A 261 -9.71 11.75 14.71
CA ALA A 261 -9.65 11.44 16.15
C ALA A 261 -11.04 11.43 16.82
N TYR A 262 -11.90 12.37 16.44
CA TYR A 262 -13.22 12.49 17.03
C TYR A 262 -14.11 11.28 16.69
N GLU A 263 -14.07 10.87 15.43
CA GLU A 263 -14.77 9.72 14.88
C GLU A 263 -14.33 8.43 15.56
N MET A 264 -13.02 8.28 15.80
CA MET A 264 -12.47 7.15 16.53
C MET A 264 -12.97 7.12 17.98
N VAL A 265 -12.91 8.25 18.69
CA VAL A 265 -13.42 8.35 20.08
C VAL A 265 -14.91 8.02 20.13
N LEU A 266 -15.70 8.54 19.20
CA LEU A 266 -17.14 8.32 19.15
C LEU A 266 -17.49 6.86 18.81
N SER A 267 -16.77 6.24 17.88
CA SER A 267 -16.93 4.83 17.51
C SER A 267 -16.59 3.90 18.67
N LEU A 268 -15.52 4.19 19.41
CA LEU A 268 -15.15 3.44 20.61
C LEU A 268 -16.18 3.61 21.72
N MET A 269 -16.76 4.81 21.87
CA MET A 269 -17.85 5.05 22.81
C MET A 269 -19.14 4.33 22.41
N ALA A 270 -19.47 4.29 21.12
CA ALA A 270 -20.58 3.52 20.60
C ALA A 270 -20.41 2.03 20.92
N TYR A 271 -19.25 1.44 20.56
CA TYR A 271 -18.87 0.08 20.93
C TYR A 271 -19.00 -0.16 22.43
N TYR A 272 -18.48 0.77 23.24
CA TYR A 272 -18.51 0.62 24.68
C TYR A 272 -19.95 0.56 25.22
N PHE A 273 -20.83 1.40 24.69
CA PHE A 273 -22.24 1.41 25.05
C PHE A 273 -23.01 0.17 24.58
N THR A 274 -22.73 -0.33 23.38
CA THR A 274 -23.46 -1.46 22.78
C THR A 274 -22.98 -2.80 23.30
N ASP A 275 -21.67 -3.02 23.28
CA ASP A 275 -21.07 -4.34 23.53
C ASP A 275 -20.73 -4.55 24.99
N GLN A 276 -20.24 -3.51 25.68
CA GLN A 276 -19.82 -3.60 27.07
C GLN A 276 -20.93 -3.21 28.06
N ALA A 277 -21.98 -2.53 27.60
CA ALA A 277 -23.14 -2.10 28.38
C ALA A 277 -22.76 -1.58 29.80
N PRO A 278 -21.89 -0.55 29.90
CA PRO A 278 -21.31 -0.11 31.15
C PRO A 278 -22.37 0.38 32.12
N LYS A 279 -22.21 0.03 33.40
CA LYS A 279 -23.07 0.57 34.47
C LYS A 279 -22.45 1.84 35.03
N PHE A 280 -23.07 2.97 34.74
CA PHE A 280 -22.66 4.28 35.27
C PHE A 280 -23.87 5.07 35.78
N ARG A 281 -23.61 6.03 36.68
CA ARG A 281 -24.64 6.94 37.25
C ARG A 281 -24.33 8.41 36.99
N LYS A 282 -23.06 8.75 36.86
CA LYS A 282 -22.55 10.08 36.57
C LYS A 282 -21.98 10.07 35.14
N PRO A 283 -22.60 10.75 34.18
CA PRO A 283 -22.13 10.82 32.81
C PRO A 283 -20.69 11.34 32.69
N GLU A 284 -20.30 12.26 33.58
CA GLU A 284 -18.95 12.84 33.65
C GLU A 284 -17.85 11.78 33.82
N VAL A 285 -18.18 10.63 34.43
CA VAL A 285 -17.21 9.54 34.62
C VAL A 285 -16.83 8.92 33.28
N LEU A 286 -17.79 8.70 32.37
CA LEU A 286 -17.50 8.11 31.08
C LEU A 286 -16.95 9.16 30.10
N ALA A 287 -17.38 10.42 30.21
CA ALA A 287 -16.82 11.51 29.43
C ALA A 287 -15.33 11.71 29.79
N ALA A 288 -14.99 11.71 31.09
CA ALA A 288 -13.61 11.73 31.55
C ALA A 288 -12.79 10.53 31.05
N ALA A 289 -13.42 9.34 30.97
CA ALA A 289 -12.75 8.14 30.49
C ALA A 289 -12.37 8.24 29.01
N ALA A 290 -13.30 8.71 28.17
CA ALA A 290 -13.10 8.93 26.74
C ALA A 290 -12.11 10.06 26.45
N PHE A 291 -12.17 11.15 27.23
CA PHE A 291 -11.19 12.23 27.11
C PHE A 291 -9.79 11.76 27.50
N GLN A 292 -9.66 10.99 28.59
CA GLN A 292 -8.37 10.40 28.96
C GLN A 292 -7.85 9.43 27.90
N LEU A 293 -8.73 8.65 27.26
CA LEU A 293 -8.37 7.78 26.15
C LEU A 293 -7.72 8.57 25.01
N ALA A 294 -8.34 9.67 24.58
CA ALA A 294 -7.82 10.53 23.52
C ALA A 294 -6.44 11.12 23.88
N VAL A 295 -6.23 11.44 25.15
CA VAL A 295 -4.92 11.89 25.67
C VAL A 295 -3.88 10.76 25.64
N ASP A 296 -4.23 9.59 26.18
CA ASP A 296 -3.30 8.46 26.32
C ASP A 296 -2.88 7.86 24.97
N THR A 297 -3.67 8.10 23.91
CA THR A 297 -3.46 7.62 22.54
C THR A 297 -2.95 8.70 21.58
N ASN A 298 -2.55 9.87 22.10
CA ASN A 298 -2.02 11.00 21.32
C ASN A 298 -2.97 11.51 20.20
N MET A 299 -4.28 11.47 20.42
CA MET A 299 -5.27 11.99 19.47
C MET A 299 -5.36 13.53 19.43
N MET A 300 -4.60 14.20 20.29
CA MET A 300 -4.50 15.65 20.41
C MET A 300 -3.06 16.05 20.82
N PRO A 301 -2.60 17.28 20.51
CA PRO A 301 -1.25 17.73 20.85
C PRO A 301 -1.09 18.06 22.34
N ASN A 302 -2.18 18.44 23.01
CA ASN A 302 -2.16 18.77 24.43
C ASN A 302 -2.20 17.50 25.30
N THR A 303 -1.29 17.40 26.26
CA THR A 303 -1.25 16.28 27.20
C THR A 303 -1.89 16.64 28.53
N TYR A 304 -2.60 15.69 29.14
CA TYR A 304 -3.21 15.84 30.46
C TYR A 304 -2.83 14.69 31.39
N THR A 305 -2.53 15.00 32.65
CA THR A 305 -2.42 13.95 33.68
C THR A 305 -3.82 13.47 34.10
N GLN A 306 -3.92 12.22 34.57
CA GLN A 306 -5.17 11.69 35.12
C GLN A 306 -5.80 12.57 36.21
N ALA A 307 -4.97 13.23 37.02
CA ALA A 307 -5.43 14.15 38.06
C ALA A 307 -6.01 15.46 37.50
N GLU A 308 -5.54 15.91 36.34
CA GLU A 308 -6.07 17.07 35.63
C GLU A 308 -7.38 16.73 34.94
N VAL A 309 -7.48 15.58 34.26
CA VAL A 309 -8.73 15.10 33.68
C VAL A 309 -9.80 14.90 34.77
N GLY A 310 -9.45 14.29 35.90
CA GLY A 310 -10.38 14.15 37.02
C GLY A 310 -10.91 15.51 37.55
N LYS A 311 -10.07 16.56 37.54
CA LYS A 311 -10.52 17.92 37.89
C LYS A 311 -11.37 18.55 36.80
N LEU A 312 -11.04 18.32 35.53
CA LEU A 312 -11.76 18.88 34.37
C LEU A 312 -13.23 18.44 34.34
N PHE A 313 -13.48 17.19 34.74
CA PHE A 313 -14.81 16.58 34.75
C PHE A 313 -15.43 16.44 36.15
N ASP A 314 -14.80 16.98 37.21
CA ASP A 314 -15.25 16.85 38.62
C ASP A 314 -15.51 15.40 39.08
N VAL A 315 -14.59 14.50 38.75
CA VAL A 315 -14.63 13.07 39.09
C VAL A 315 -13.31 12.56 39.68
N SER A 316 -13.35 11.49 40.47
CA SER A 316 -12.13 10.87 40.99
C SER A 316 -11.47 10.02 39.92
N VAL A 317 -10.13 10.03 39.85
CA VAL A 317 -9.35 9.17 38.93
C VAL A 317 -9.80 7.71 38.96
N SER A 318 -10.03 7.17 40.14
CA SER A 318 -10.49 5.78 40.33
C SER A 318 -11.84 5.46 39.70
N SER A 319 -12.65 6.48 39.39
CA SER A 319 -14.00 6.29 38.86
C SER A 319 -14.01 6.10 37.35
N PHE A 320 -13.17 6.81 36.60
CA PHE A 320 -13.12 6.73 35.13
C PHE A 320 -12.03 5.79 34.62
N ARG A 321 -10.93 5.61 35.38
CA ARG A 321 -9.78 4.81 34.94
C ARG A 321 -10.14 3.41 34.43
N LYS A 322 -11.00 2.69 35.16
CA LYS A 322 -11.42 1.35 34.73
C LYS A 322 -12.12 1.36 33.37
N HIS A 323 -12.84 2.44 33.05
CA HIS A 323 -13.51 2.59 31.76
C HIS A 323 -12.50 2.92 30.67
N THR A 324 -11.52 3.80 30.95
CA THR A 324 -10.39 4.06 30.04
C THR A 324 -9.61 2.80 29.73
N ASP A 325 -9.29 1.99 30.74
CA ASP A 325 -8.54 0.74 30.57
C ASP A 325 -9.26 -0.22 29.60
N VAL A 326 -10.60 -0.34 29.68
CA VAL A 326 -11.37 -1.21 28.76
C VAL A 326 -11.41 -0.66 27.33
N LEU A 327 -11.45 0.66 27.18
CA LEU A 327 -11.39 1.29 25.85
C LEU A 327 -10.00 1.13 25.22
N LEU A 328 -8.92 1.27 26.01
CA LEU A 328 -7.56 1.00 25.58
C LEU A 328 -7.36 -0.47 25.17
N GLU A 329 -7.87 -1.42 25.96
CA GLU A 329 -7.85 -2.85 25.59
C GLU A 329 -8.50 -3.09 24.22
N LYS A 330 -9.56 -2.33 23.87
CA LYS A 330 -10.18 -2.44 22.55
C LYS A 330 -9.31 -1.88 21.43
N ILE A 331 -8.59 -0.79 21.67
CA ILE A 331 -7.63 -0.25 20.72
C ILE A 331 -6.52 -1.28 20.48
N ASP A 332 -5.94 -1.84 21.54
CA ASP A 332 -4.93 -2.90 21.44
C ASP A 332 -5.44 -4.12 20.64
N GLU A 333 -6.71 -4.50 20.82
CA GLU A 333 -7.35 -5.56 20.01
C GLU A 333 -7.45 -5.17 18.53
N LEU A 334 -7.88 -3.94 18.23
CA LEU A 334 -8.01 -3.45 16.85
C LEU A 334 -6.65 -3.34 16.18
N GLU A 335 -5.63 -2.86 16.89
CA GLU A 335 -4.24 -2.81 16.41
C GLU A 335 -3.72 -4.20 16.12
N LYS A 336 -3.95 -5.18 17.01
CA LYS A 336 -3.62 -6.59 16.75
C LYS A 336 -4.32 -7.14 15.52
N MET A 337 -5.60 -6.83 15.32
CA MET A 337 -6.34 -7.23 14.12
C MET A 337 -5.77 -6.58 12.84
N MET A 338 -5.34 -5.32 12.92
CA MET A 338 -4.68 -4.63 11.81
C MET A 338 -3.29 -5.19 11.53
N GLU A 339 -2.53 -5.57 12.57
CA GLU A 339 -1.24 -6.27 12.45
C GLU A 339 -1.42 -7.68 11.88
N GLU A 340 -2.46 -8.40 12.28
CA GLU A 340 -2.85 -9.67 11.66
C GLU A 340 -3.21 -9.48 10.18
N GLY A 341 -3.85 -8.37 9.80
CA GLY A 341 -4.05 -7.98 8.39
C GLY A 341 -2.76 -7.60 7.66
N LYS A 342 -1.76 -7.05 8.36
CA LYS A 342 -0.41 -6.75 7.80
C LYS A 342 0.45 -8.00 7.60
N LYS A 343 0.14 -9.13 8.27
CA LYS A 343 0.85 -10.41 8.03
C LYS A 343 0.70 -10.91 6.59
N ASP A 344 -0.29 -10.43 5.84
CA ASP A 344 -0.46 -10.78 4.42
C ASP A 344 0.16 -9.75 3.46
N ALA A 345 0.73 -8.64 3.95
CA ALA A 345 1.33 -7.61 3.10
C ALA A 345 2.71 -8.04 2.60
N ALA A 346 2.87 -8.12 1.28
CA ALA A 346 4.15 -8.49 0.68
C ALA A 346 5.23 -7.43 0.94
N TYR A 347 6.44 -7.84 1.30
CA TYR A 347 7.59 -6.97 1.47
C TYR A 347 8.68 -7.25 0.43
N PRO A 348 9.32 -6.21 -0.14
CA PRO A 348 10.35 -6.41 -1.15
C PRO A 348 11.68 -6.86 -0.53
N ILE A 349 12.35 -7.80 -1.19
CA ILE A 349 13.79 -8.08 -1.00
C ILE A 349 14.48 -8.14 -2.37
N GLY A 350 15.77 -7.85 -2.40
CA GLY A 350 16.60 -8.06 -3.58
C GLY A 350 17.72 -7.05 -3.75
N THR A 351 18.59 -7.33 -4.72
CA THR A 351 19.75 -6.49 -5.05
C THR A 351 19.43 -5.29 -5.95
N ASN A 352 18.37 -5.35 -6.75
CA ASN A 352 17.96 -4.26 -7.64
C ASN A 352 17.25 -3.13 -6.87
N PRO A 353 17.23 -1.89 -7.41
CA PRO A 353 16.41 -0.81 -6.86
C PRO A 353 14.92 -1.18 -6.78
N LEU A 354 14.21 -0.55 -5.84
CA LEU A 354 12.75 -0.59 -5.83
C LEU A 354 12.19 0.12 -7.07
N PRO A 355 11.03 -0.29 -7.62
CA PRO A 355 10.45 0.32 -8.81
C PRO A 355 10.23 1.84 -8.70
N SER A 356 9.91 2.33 -7.50
CA SER A 356 9.69 3.75 -7.22
C SER A 356 10.98 4.59 -7.17
N GLU A 357 12.16 3.97 -7.10
CA GLU A 357 13.41 4.70 -6.91
C GLU A 357 13.77 5.59 -8.10
N GLN A 358 13.52 5.13 -9.33
CA GLN A 358 13.77 5.92 -10.54
C GLN A 358 13.00 7.24 -10.48
N MET A 359 11.72 7.19 -10.09
CA MET A 359 10.88 8.37 -9.95
C MET A 359 11.45 9.32 -8.89
N ASN A 360 11.79 8.81 -7.70
CA ASN A 360 12.37 9.62 -6.63
C ASN A 360 13.66 10.32 -7.06
N TRP A 361 14.51 9.61 -7.81
CA TRP A 361 15.74 10.18 -8.36
C TRP A 361 15.46 11.26 -9.41
N GLN A 362 14.51 11.04 -10.33
CA GLN A 362 14.12 12.04 -11.33
C GLN A 362 13.55 13.31 -10.68
N VAL A 363 12.65 13.17 -9.70
CA VAL A 363 12.11 14.27 -8.91
C VAL A 363 13.23 15.06 -8.24
N HIS A 364 14.21 14.37 -7.64
CA HIS A 364 15.37 15.04 -7.06
C HIS A 364 16.17 15.84 -8.10
N MET A 365 16.48 15.25 -9.25
CA MET A 365 17.25 15.92 -10.30
C MET A 365 16.54 17.16 -10.86
N LEU A 366 15.22 17.09 -11.04
CA LEU A 366 14.40 18.21 -11.54
C LEU A 366 14.31 19.36 -10.54
N THR A 367 14.29 19.05 -9.25
CA THR A 367 14.10 20.03 -8.17
C THR A 367 15.39 20.63 -7.65
N GLN A 368 16.54 19.97 -7.82
CA GLN A 368 17.82 20.36 -7.23
C GLN A 368 18.24 21.81 -7.53
N LYS A 369 17.86 22.36 -8.68
CA LYS A 369 18.23 23.71 -9.11
C LYS A 369 17.19 24.78 -8.79
N HIS A 370 16.06 24.37 -8.22
CA HIS A 370 14.94 25.24 -7.94
C HIS A 370 14.83 25.48 -6.45
N ASN A 371 14.72 26.74 -6.06
CA ASN A 371 14.30 27.12 -4.73
C ASN A 371 12.80 27.37 -4.81
N PHE A 372 12.04 26.70 -3.95
CA PHE A 372 10.61 26.88 -3.83
C PHE A 372 10.32 27.70 -2.58
N ASP A 373 9.45 28.69 -2.69
CA ASP A 373 9.03 29.53 -1.57
C ASP A 373 7.96 28.83 -0.72
N SER A 374 7.28 27.80 -1.25
CA SER A 374 6.33 26.95 -0.53
C SER A 374 6.31 25.50 -1.03
N LEU A 375 5.71 24.60 -0.23
CA LEU A 375 5.54 23.19 -0.62
C LEU A 375 4.60 23.03 -1.82
N GLU A 376 3.57 23.87 -1.93
CA GLU A 376 2.63 23.89 -3.04
C GLU A 376 3.32 24.27 -4.35
N GLU A 377 4.25 25.22 -4.33
CA GLU A 377 5.07 25.60 -5.49
C GLU A 377 5.98 24.44 -5.92
N ALA A 378 6.62 23.77 -4.95
CA ALA A 378 7.44 22.59 -5.21
C ALA A 378 6.62 21.47 -5.85
N GLN A 379 5.44 21.18 -5.30
CA GLN A 379 4.56 20.11 -5.80
C GLN A 379 4.01 20.41 -7.19
N ALA A 380 3.59 21.65 -7.46
CA ALA A 380 3.15 22.08 -8.79
C ALA A 380 4.27 21.98 -9.82
N TYR A 381 5.49 22.41 -9.49
CA TYR A 381 6.65 22.28 -10.37
C TYR A 381 7.00 20.81 -10.64
N ILE A 382 7.00 19.96 -9.61
CA ILE A 382 7.28 18.52 -9.77
C ILE A 382 6.22 17.88 -10.68
N GLN A 383 4.93 18.17 -10.45
CA GLN A 383 3.84 17.66 -11.27
C GLN A 383 3.98 18.07 -12.74
N GLU A 384 4.31 19.33 -13.03
CA GLU A 384 4.54 19.81 -14.40
C GLU A 384 5.78 19.16 -15.03
N ALA A 385 6.90 19.13 -14.30
CA ALA A 385 8.15 18.58 -14.80
C ALA A 385 8.07 17.07 -15.07
N MET A 386 7.32 16.33 -14.26
CA MET A 386 7.15 14.88 -14.43
C MET A 386 6.27 14.49 -15.63
N GLN A 387 5.50 15.41 -16.20
CA GLN A 387 4.72 15.15 -17.41
C GLN A 387 5.55 15.15 -18.69
N GLN A 388 6.76 15.73 -18.63
CA GLN A 388 7.73 15.70 -19.72
C GLN A 388 8.66 14.49 -19.55
N PRO A 389 9.12 13.86 -20.65
CA PRO A 389 10.19 12.89 -20.57
C PRO A 389 11.42 13.50 -19.89
N PHE A 390 11.97 12.80 -18.90
CA PHE A 390 13.20 13.24 -18.24
C PHE A 390 14.34 13.28 -19.27
N GLU A 391 14.91 14.47 -19.48
CA GLU A 391 16.09 14.65 -20.33
C GLU A 391 17.34 14.78 -19.44
N PRO A 392 18.30 13.84 -19.51
CA PRO A 392 19.52 13.94 -18.72
C PRO A 392 20.36 15.13 -19.20
N GLU A 393 20.79 15.98 -18.27
CA GLU A 393 21.55 17.19 -18.57
C GLU A 393 23.04 16.92 -18.81
N ASN A 394 23.53 15.77 -18.33
CA ASN A 394 24.94 15.40 -18.36
C ASN A 394 25.12 13.88 -18.39
N GLN A 395 26.35 13.44 -18.66
CA GLN A 395 26.71 12.03 -18.76
C GLN A 395 26.45 11.23 -17.48
N GLN A 396 26.53 11.85 -16.29
CA GLN A 396 26.25 11.16 -15.03
C GLN A 396 24.77 10.84 -14.89
N GLN A 397 23.90 11.79 -15.24
CA GLN A 397 22.44 11.58 -15.26
C GLN A 397 22.04 10.60 -16.37
N GLU A 398 22.66 10.69 -17.54
CA GLU A 398 22.44 9.75 -18.64
C GLU A 398 22.80 8.31 -18.22
N ALA A 399 23.97 8.13 -17.60
CA ALA A 399 24.41 6.84 -17.08
C ALA A 399 23.42 6.28 -16.05
N GLN A 400 23.01 7.08 -15.05
CA GLN A 400 22.08 6.62 -14.03
C GLN A 400 20.69 6.29 -14.60
N MET A 401 20.20 7.07 -15.56
CA MET A 401 18.94 6.78 -16.25
C MET A 401 19.03 5.44 -17.00
N LEU A 402 20.13 5.20 -17.73
CA LEU A 402 20.38 3.92 -18.40
C LEU A 402 20.48 2.76 -17.41
N CYS A 403 21.06 2.96 -16.22
CA CYS A 403 21.06 1.94 -15.15
C CYS A 403 19.64 1.56 -14.72
N TYR A 404 18.75 2.55 -14.49
CA TYR A 404 17.35 2.25 -14.16
C TYR A 404 16.65 1.50 -15.29
N MET A 405 16.91 1.87 -16.55
CA MET A 405 16.40 1.12 -17.71
C MET A 405 16.92 -0.32 -17.74
N ALA A 406 18.18 -0.55 -17.37
CA ALA A 406 18.75 -1.90 -17.27
C ALA A 406 18.08 -2.72 -16.15
N TYR A 407 17.88 -2.13 -14.97
CA TYR A 407 17.22 -2.81 -13.86
C TYR A 407 15.76 -3.17 -14.16
N ASN A 408 15.05 -2.31 -14.90
CA ASN A 408 13.65 -2.47 -15.30
C ASN A 408 13.46 -3.22 -16.63
N ALA A 409 14.54 -3.70 -17.26
CA ALA A 409 14.47 -4.37 -18.54
C ALA A 409 13.72 -5.71 -18.47
N GLU A 410 12.84 -5.97 -19.45
CA GLU A 410 12.06 -7.21 -19.53
C GLU A 410 12.89 -8.40 -20.05
N THR A 411 14.02 -8.12 -20.71
CA THR A 411 14.87 -9.13 -21.35
C THR A 411 16.33 -8.97 -20.93
N VAL A 412 17.07 -10.10 -20.93
CA VAL A 412 18.50 -10.13 -20.63
C VAL A 412 19.29 -9.29 -21.64
N GLU A 413 18.88 -9.29 -22.91
CA GLU A 413 19.52 -8.53 -23.98
C GLU A 413 19.35 -7.02 -23.77
N GLN A 414 18.15 -6.55 -23.41
CA GLN A 414 17.94 -5.14 -23.07
C GLN A 414 18.71 -4.73 -21.81
N ARG A 415 18.71 -5.57 -20.77
CA ARG A 415 19.48 -5.33 -19.54
C ARG A 415 20.97 -5.17 -19.87
N HIS A 416 21.50 -6.05 -20.72
CA HIS A 416 22.87 -5.99 -21.18
C HIS A 416 23.15 -4.68 -21.95
N ASP A 417 22.34 -4.34 -22.95
CA ASP A 417 22.57 -3.18 -23.81
C ASP A 417 22.51 -1.87 -23.01
N PHE A 418 21.55 -1.73 -22.09
CA PHE A 418 21.48 -0.57 -21.21
C PHE A 418 22.64 -0.53 -20.21
N ALA A 419 23.07 -1.66 -19.65
CA ALA A 419 24.23 -1.73 -18.76
C ALA A 419 25.53 -1.30 -19.46
N VAL A 420 25.76 -1.78 -20.69
CA VAL A 420 26.91 -1.38 -21.51
C VAL A 420 26.84 0.11 -21.86
N GLY A 421 25.65 0.61 -22.22
CA GLY A 421 25.42 2.03 -22.48
C GLY A 421 25.71 2.91 -21.26
N ALA A 422 25.21 2.51 -20.09
CA ALA A 422 25.41 3.24 -18.84
C ALA A 422 26.90 3.35 -18.46
N TYR A 423 27.63 2.24 -18.53
CA TYR A 423 29.07 2.22 -18.25
C TYR A 423 29.88 3.02 -19.28
N GLY A 424 29.44 3.01 -20.55
CA GLY A 424 30.03 3.83 -21.61
C GLY A 424 29.82 5.33 -21.39
N ALA A 425 28.68 5.74 -20.83
CA ALA A 425 28.36 7.13 -20.53
C ALA A 425 29.15 7.64 -19.32
N ASP A 426 29.18 6.90 -18.21
CA ASP A 426 29.99 7.22 -17.03
C ASP A 426 30.56 5.94 -16.37
N PRO A 427 31.85 5.63 -16.60
CA PRO A 427 32.52 4.47 -16.00
C PRO A 427 32.70 4.55 -14.47
N THR A 428 32.35 5.69 -13.85
CA THR A 428 32.41 5.90 -12.40
C THR A 428 31.04 5.85 -11.73
N ASN A 429 29.95 5.76 -12.51
CA ASN A 429 28.60 5.62 -11.98
C ASN A 429 28.48 4.30 -11.19
N VAL A 430 27.91 4.40 -9.99
CA VAL A 430 27.86 3.28 -9.03
C VAL A 430 27.04 2.11 -9.57
N ASP A 431 25.82 2.38 -10.04
CA ASP A 431 24.95 1.34 -10.58
C ASP A 431 25.49 0.77 -11.91
N ALA A 432 26.16 1.58 -12.72
CA ALA A 432 26.78 1.09 -13.95
C ALA A 432 27.90 0.09 -13.64
N LEU A 433 28.72 0.37 -12.61
CA LEU A 433 29.75 -0.55 -12.12
C LEU A 433 29.14 -1.82 -11.53
N LEU A 434 28.03 -1.73 -10.78
CA LEU A 434 27.31 -2.90 -10.27
C LEU A 434 26.78 -3.77 -11.41
N LEU A 435 26.18 -3.18 -12.44
CA LEU A 435 25.70 -3.91 -13.61
C LEU A 435 26.83 -4.60 -14.39
N GLN A 436 28.07 -4.05 -14.40
CA GLN A 436 29.22 -4.73 -15.01
C GLN A 436 29.56 -6.07 -14.32
N THR A 437 29.23 -6.24 -13.04
CA THR A 437 29.46 -7.51 -12.33
C THR A 437 28.63 -8.65 -12.93
N GLU A 438 27.48 -8.33 -13.53
CA GLU A 438 26.62 -9.31 -14.22
C GLU A 438 27.12 -9.67 -15.61
N LEU A 439 28.03 -8.89 -16.19
CA LEU A 439 28.54 -9.07 -17.55
C LEU A 439 29.86 -9.86 -17.61
N THR A 440 30.46 -10.15 -16.45
CA THR A 440 31.70 -10.92 -16.35
C THR A 440 31.51 -12.15 -15.50
N ASP A 441 32.07 -13.28 -15.96
CA ASP A 441 32.11 -14.54 -15.22
C ASP A 441 33.35 -14.63 -14.30
N SER A 442 34.27 -13.66 -14.38
CA SER A 442 35.51 -13.65 -13.60
C SER A 442 35.26 -13.07 -12.21
N LYS A 443 35.35 -13.92 -11.17
CA LYS A 443 35.19 -13.50 -9.75
C LYS A 443 36.12 -12.34 -9.36
N ASP A 444 37.36 -12.35 -9.87
CA ASP A 444 38.32 -11.27 -9.61
C ASP A 444 37.89 -9.94 -10.26
N GLU A 445 37.27 -10.00 -11.43
CA GLU A 445 36.72 -8.80 -12.09
C GLU A 445 35.43 -8.32 -11.41
N GLN A 446 34.54 -9.23 -11.02
CA GLN A 446 33.33 -8.91 -10.25
C GLN A 446 33.71 -8.18 -8.96
N GLU A 447 34.63 -8.74 -8.16
CA GLU A 447 35.09 -8.12 -6.90
C GLU A 447 35.74 -6.76 -7.14
N LYS A 448 36.49 -6.59 -8.25
CA LYS A 448 37.05 -5.29 -8.63
C LYS A 448 35.95 -4.27 -8.92
N PHE A 449 34.93 -4.63 -9.69
CA PHE A 449 33.80 -3.74 -9.99
C PHE A 449 33.00 -3.37 -8.75
N PHE A 450 32.72 -4.33 -7.84
CA PHE A 450 32.08 -4.03 -6.56
C PHE A 450 32.88 -3.03 -5.72
N LYS A 451 34.19 -3.24 -5.57
CA LYS A 451 35.06 -2.31 -4.83
C LYS A 451 35.12 -0.92 -5.49
N GLN A 452 35.09 -0.86 -6.82
CA GLN A 452 35.01 0.41 -7.54
C GLN A 452 33.66 1.10 -7.31
N ALA A 453 32.54 0.36 -7.32
CA ALA A 453 31.21 0.89 -7.07
C ALA A 453 31.12 1.50 -5.65
N ILE A 454 31.60 0.78 -4.63
CA ILE A 454 31.66 1.26 -3.25
C ILE A 454 32.53 2.52 -3.15
N PHE A 455 33.72 2.51 -3.74
CA PHE A 455 34.63 3.66 -3.73
C PHE A 455 34.03 4.90 -4.41
N SER A 456 33.35 4.71 -5.55
CA SER A 456 32.64 5.78 -6.25
C SER A 456 31.45 6.30 -5.44
N GLY A 457 30.68 5.39 -4.83
CA GLY A 457 29.51 5.71 -4.02
C GLY A 457 29.86 6.47 -2.76
N GLU A 458 30.89 6.04 -2.03
CA GLU A 458 31.36 6.69 -0.81
C GLU A 458 31.81 8.15 -1.07
N LYS A 459 32.40 8.43 -2.24
CA LYS A 459 32.77 9.80 -2.62
C LYS A 459 31.58 10.71 -2.93
N GLN A 460 30.47 10.13 -3.38
CA GLN A 460 29.26 10.84 -3.78
C GLN A 460 28.22 10.89 -2.67
N PHE A 461 28.42 10.10 -1.61
CA PHE A 461 27.50 9.99 -0.49
C PHE A 461 27.37 11.30 0.28
N ASP A 462 26.14 11.79 0.43
CA ASP A 462 25.82 12.94 1.25
C ASP A 462 25.40 12.50 2.65
N ASN A 463 26.29 12.67 3.61
CA ASN A 463 26.07 12.31 5.02
C ASN A 463 25.38 13.42 5.84
N ARG A 464 24.92 14.50 5.19
CA ARG A 464 24.21 15.60 5.86
C ARG A 464 22.71 15.38 5.94
N ALA A 465 22.18 14.44 5.14
CA ALA A 465 20.78 14.05 5.23
C ALA A 465 20.50 13.37 6.58
N GLU A 466 19.42 13.77 7.26
CA GLU A 466 19.00 13.13 8.51
C GLU A 466 18.66 11.64 8.30
N ASP A 467 18.10 11.32 7.14
CA ASP A 467 17.85 9.96 6.66
C ASP A 467 18.55 9.78 5.31
N ALA A 468 19.60 8.96 5.29
CA ALA A 468 20.40 8.73 4.09
C ALA A 468 19.60 8.09 2.96
N TRP A 469 18.58 7.27 3.26
CA TRP A 469 17.76 6.58 2.27
C TRP A 469 16.74 7.52 1.59
N LYS A 470 16.20 8.49 2.33
CA LYS A 470 15.28 9.50 1.77
C LYS A 470 15.95 10.36 0.70
N PHE A 471 17.26 10.53 0.77
CA PHE A 471 18.03 11.18 -0.29
C PHE A 471 18.33 10.20 -1.43
N ALA A 472 17.48 10.19 -2.47
CA ALA A 472 17.57 9.24 -3.58
C ALA A 472 19.00 9.07 -4.19
N PRO A 473 19.81 10.12 -4.37
CA PRO A 473 21.19 9.97 -4.88
C PRO A 473 22.14 9.14 -4.00
N ASN A 474 21.83 8.91 -2.72
CA ASN A 474 22.64 8.05 -1.84
C ASN A 474 22.38 6.55 -2.07
N ARG A 475 21.20 6.18 -2.60
CA ARG A 475 20.74 4.79 -2.70
C ARG A 475 21.68 3.88 -3.53
N PRO A 476 22.31 4.33 -4.64
CA PRO A 476 23.28 3.51 -5.36
C PRO A 476 24.45 3.05 -4.48
N TYR A 477 24.94 3.90 -3.57
CA TYR A 477 26.01 3.52 -2.65
C TYR A 477 25.54 2.47 -1.63
N LEU A 478 24.38 2.68 -1.00
CA LEU A 478 23.79 1.73 -0.06
C LEU A 478 23.54 0.37 -0.74
N ARG A 479 23.00 0.39 -1.96
CA ARG A 479 22.84 -0.78 -2.82
C ARG A 479 24.18 -1.45 -3.14
N SER A 480 25.25 -0.70 -3.38
CA SER A 480 26.57 -1.31 -3.63
C SER A 480 27.10 -2.11 -2.43
N LEU A 481 26.82 -1.67 -1.20
CA LEU A 481 27.15 -2.40 0.03
C LEU A 481 26.32 -3.69 0.12
N LEU A 482 25.01 -3.61 -0.13
CA LEU A 482 24.14 -4.79 -0.13
C LEU A 482 24.60 -5.82 -1.16
N GLN A 483 24.78 -5.41 -2.43
CA GLN A 483 25.12 -6.35 -3.51
C GLN A 483 26.47 -7.01 -3.29
N TYR A 484 27.47 -6.25 -2.86
CA TYR A 484 28.78 -6.82 -2.58
C TYR A 484 28.74 -7.74 -1.36
N GLY A 485 28.00 -7.37 -0.31
CA GLY A 485 27.78 -8.22 0.86
C GLY A 485 27.11 -9.54 0.49
N VAL A 486 26.07 -9.50 -0.34
CA VAL A 486 25.38 -10.70 -0.86
C VAL A 486 26.33 -11.56 -1.69
N TRP A 487 27.10 -10.97 -2.60
CA TRP A 487 28.09 -11.70 -3.39
C TRP A 487 29.14 -12.38 -2.49
N LEU A 488 29.66 -11.68 -1.48
CA LEU A 488 30.60 -12.23 -0.50
C LEU A 488 29.98 -13.39 0.31
N TYR A 489 28.72 -13.22 0.74
CA TYR A 489 27.97 -14.25 1.44
C TYR A 489 27.85 -15.53 0.61
N GLU A 490 27.51 -15.41 -0.68
CA GLU A 490 27.43 -16.55 -1.60
C GLU A 490 28.80 -17.19 -1.93
N GLN A 491 29.90 -16.55 -1.55
CA GLN A 491 31.25 -17.12 -1.60
C GLN A 491 31.72 -17.67 -0.24
N ASP A 492 30.81 -17.83 0.74
CA ASP A 492 31.09 -18.24 2.12
C ASP A 492 32.07 -17.29 2.86
N ARG A 493 32.22 -16.04 2.38
CA ARG A 493 33.08 -15.01 2.98
C ARG A 493 32.31 -14.20 4.02
N PHE A 494 31.75 -14.89 5.01
CA PHE A 494 30.80 -14.31 5.98
C PHE A 494 31.37 -13.15 6.80
N ALA A 495 32.67 -13.16 7.13
CA ALA A 495 33.31 -12.05 7.83
C ALA A 495 33.25 -10.76 7.02
N ASP A 496 33.69 -10.80 5.75
CA ASP A 496 33.65 -9.65 4.84
C ASP A 496 32.19 -9.24 4.55
N ALA A 497 31.28 -10.20 4.40
CA ALA A 497 29.86 -9.93 4.16
C ALA A 497 29.21 -9.18 5.34
N SER A 498 29.49 -9.62 6.57
CA SER A 498 28.97 -8.98 7.79
C SER A 498 29.45 -7.54 7.91
N GLU A 499 30.69 -7.22 7.52
CA GLU A 499 31.21 -5.85 7.50
C GLU A 499 30.39 -4.97 6.56
N MET A 500 30.04 -5.48 5.37
CA MET A 500 29.24 -4.73 4.41
C MET A 500 27.82 -4.48 4.91
N PHE A 501 27.16 -5.50 5.46
CA PHE A 501 25.79 -5.36 5.98
C PHE A 501 25.73 -4.47 7.22
N ILE A 502 26.68 -4.58 8.15
CA ILE A 502 26.75 -3.71 9.33
C ILE A 502 27.02 -2.26 8.90
N ARG A 503 27.91 -2.05 7.91
CA ARG A 503 28.14 -0.71 7.36
C ARG A 503 26.87 -0.14 6.74
N LEU A 504 26.12 -0.94 5.98
CA LEU A 504 24.82 -0.54 5.43
C LEU A 504 23.83 -0.14 6.53
N LEU A 505 23.66 -0.97 7.56
CA LEU A 505 22.76 -0.69 8.71
C LEU A 505 23.18 0.56 9.49
N SER A 506 24.48 0.87 9.55
CA SER A 506 24.96 2.10 10.21
C SER A 506 24.67 3.38 9.42
N LEU A 507 24.41 3.25 8.11
CA LEU A 507 24.09 4.36 7.21
C LEU A 507 22.58 4.51 6.99
N ASP A 508 21.84 3.40 7.01
CA ASP A 508 20.38 3.35 6.88
C ASP A 508 19.75 2.70 8.12
N LEU A 509 19.44 3.52 9.12
CA LEU A 509 18.94 3.07 10.43
C LEU A 509 17.56 2.41 10.37
N PHE A 510 16.78 2.68 9.33
CA PHE A 510 15.46 2.07 9.12
C PHE A 510 15.55 0.76 8.32
N ASP A 511 16.75 0.41 7.84
CA ASP A 511 17.04 -0.81 7.11
C ASP A 511 16.03 -1.08 5.98
N HIS A 512 15.89 -0.11 5.08
CA HIS A 512 14.96 -0.16 3.95
C HIS A 512 15.29 -1.32 2.99
N GLN A 513 16.52 -1.81 3.03
CA GLN A 513 17.00 -2.95 2.25
C GLN A 513 16.95 -4.29 2.99
N ARG A 514 16.48 -4.32 4.24
CA ARG A 514 16.33 -5.52 5.09
C ARG A 514 17.61 -6.34 5.25
N ALA A 515 18.75 -5.66 5.32
CA ALA A 515 20.07 -6.24 5.50
C ALA A 515 20.30 -6.82 6.90
N ARG A 516 19.45 -6.53 7.90
CA ARG A 516 19.61 -7.04 9.27
C ARG A 516 19.74 -8.56 9.35
N TYR A 517 18.91 -9.30 8.62
CA TYR A 517 18.93 -10.77 8.67
C TYR A 517 20.16 -11.35 7.98
N LEU A 518 20.62 -10.74 6.90
CA LEU A 518 21.89 -11.08 6.25
C LEU A 518 23.09 -10.81 7.18
N ALA A 519 23.07 -9.70 7.91
CA ALA A 519 24.09 -9.38 8.91
C ALA A 519 24.10 -10.41 10.04
N VAL A 520 22.95 -10.70 10.65
CA VAL A 520 22.81 -11.70 11.72
C VAL A 520 23.27 -13.08 11.25
N SER A 521 22.79 -13.55 10.10
CA SER A 521 23.19 -14.83 9.51
C SER A 521 24.70 -14.90 9.26
N SER A 522 25.30 -13.85 8.68
CA SER A 522 26.75 -13.77 8.47
C SER A 522 27.54 -13.86 9.78
N LEU A 523 27.06 -13.19 10.84
CA LEU A 523 27.67 -13.23 12.18
C LEU A 523 27.58 -14.63 12.80
N ILE A 524 26.47 -15.34 12.59
CA ILE A 524 26.29 -16.73 13.03
C ILE A 524 27.28 -17.65 12.30
N HIS A 525 27.33 -17.59 10.96
CA HIS A 525 28.19 -18.46 10.16
C HIS A 525 29.70 -18.27 10.42
N GLN A 526 30.14 -17.08 10.87
CA GLN A 526 31.52 -16.87 11.32
C GLN A 526 31.79 -17.28 12.78
N GLY A 527 30.76 -17.67 13.54
CA GLY A 527 30.86 -18.04 14.95
C GLY A 527 30.82 -16.87 15.94
N GLU A 528 30.49 -15.66 15.50
CA GLU A 528 30.37 -14.46 16.35
C GLU A 528 28.96 -14.36 16.97
N ILE A 529 28.57 -15.41 17.68
CA ILE A 529 27.19 -15.63 18.17
C ILE A 529 26.72 -14.52 19.11
N ASP A 530 27.60 -13.97 19.94
CA ASP A 530 27.25 -12.86 20.83
C ASP A 530 27.00 -11.54 20.09
N GLN A 531 27.63 -11.33 18.94
CA GLN A 531 27.34 -10.18 18.09
C GLN A 531 26.00 -10.35 17.39
N ALA A 532 25.73 -11.55 16.87
CA ALA A 532 24.44 -11.88 16.26
C ALA A 532 23.28 -11.67 17.26
N ALA A 533 23.44 -12.16 18.49
CA ALA A 533 22.43 -12.00 19.55
C ALA A 533 22.18 -10.52 19.89
N ARG A 534 23.23 -9.70 19.99
CA ARG A 534 23.06 -8.26 20.25
C ARG A 534 22.35 -7.53 19.12
N LEU A 535 22.61 -7.91 17.87
CA LEU A 535 21.93 -7.31 16.72
C LEU A 535 20.44 -7.71 16.66
N LEU A 536 20.12 -8.97 16.98
CA LEU A 536 18.72 -9.41 17.14
C LEU A 536 18.02 -8.63 18.25
N GLU A 537 18.61 -8.53 19.44
CA GLU A 537 18.05 -7.76 20.56
C GLU A 537 17.82 -6.29 20.20
N ALA A 538 18.78 -5.66 19.49
CA ALA A 538 18.66 -4.27 19.07
C ALA A 538 17.57 -4.02 18.01
N THR A 539 17.02 -5.08 17.40
CA THR A 539 16.00 -4.98 16.34
C THR A 539 14.70 -5.71 16.71
N GLU A 540 14.57 -6.19 17.95
CA GLU A 540 13.44 -7.01 18.41
C GLU A 540 12.08 -6.34 18.19
N GLU A 541 11.95 -5.07 18.61
CA GLU A 541 10.71 -4.29 18.52
C GLU A 541 10.15 -4.20 17.09
N VAL A 542 11.04 -4.17 16.08
CA VAL A 542 10.65 -4.08 14.66
C VAL A 542 10.67 -5.42 13.93
N SER A 543 11.01 -6.52 14.62
CA SER A 543 11.27 -7.83 14.02
C SER A 543 10.49 -8.98 14.67
N GLU A 544 9.81 -8.77 15.81
CA GLU A 544 9.11 -9.84 16.53
C GLU A 544 7.94 -10.48 15.76
N GLY A 545 7.45 -9.82 14.71
CA GLY A 545 6.46 -10.37 13.76
C GLY A 545 7.06 -11.23 12.65
N ASP A 546 8.36 -11.17 12.40
CA ASP A 546 9.01 -11.79 11.24
C ASP A 546 9.47 -13.22 11.55
N ALA A 547 9.11 -14.19 10.69
CA ALA A 547 9.58 -15.57 10.86
C ALA A 547 11.12 -15.68 10.84
N ALA A 548 11.80 -14.88 10.01
CA ALA A 548 13.27 -14.85 9.92
C ALA A 548 13.94 -14.50 11.27
N TYR A 549 13.37 -13.57 12.04
CA TYR A 549 13.87 -13.21 13.36
C TYR A 549 13.86 -14.40 14.32
N TRP A 550 12.75 -15.15 14.36
CA TRP A 550 12.62 -16.31 15.25
C TRP A 550 13.51 -17.48 14.83
N TYR A 551 13.63 -17.75 13.53
CA TYR A 551 14.54 -18.78 13.02
C TYR A 551 16.01 -18.45 13.32
N LEU A 552 16.44 -17.20 13.14
CA LEU A 552 17.80 -16.79 13.47
C LEU A 552 18.07 -16.75 14.98
N SER A 553 17.08 -16.33 15.78
CA SER A 553 17.17 -16.40 17.25
C SER A 553 17.30 -17.84 17.74
N TRP A 554 16.53 -18.76 17.16
CA TRP A 554 16.66 -20.18 17.41
C TRP A 554 18.07 -20.68 17.06
N LEU A 555 18.61 -20.31 15.89
CA LEU A 555 19.93 -20.71 15.46
C LEU A 555 21.04 -20.19 16.41
N VAL A 556 20.95 -18.95 16.87
CA VAL A 556 21.84 -18.38 17.90
C VAL A 556 21.83 -19.21 19.18
N GLU A 557 20.65 -19.58 19.68
CA GLU A 557 20.54 -20.39 20.90
C GLU A 557 21.04 -21.82 20.70
N MET A 558 20.84 -22.40 19.52
CA MET A 558 21.41 -23.71 19.16
C MET A 558 22.95 -23.66 19.16
N GLU A 559 23.55 -22.63 18.58
CA GLU A 559 25.01 -22.45 18.55
C GLU A 559 25.58 -22.23 19.97
N ARG A 560 24.91 -21.43 20.80
CA ARG A 560 25.29 -21.25 22.23
C ARG A 560 25.27 -22.55 23.01
N ALA A 561 24.29 -23.40 22.74
CA ALA A 561 24.15 -24.71 23.37
C ALA A 561 25.00 -25.81 22.70
N GLN A 562 25.90 -25.46 21.78
CA GLN A 562 26.74 -26.42 21.03
C GLN A 562 25.92 -27.51 20.31
N GLY A 563 24.73 -27.13 19.82
CA GLY A 563 23.79 -28.03 19.15
C GLY A 563 22.89 -28.84 20.10
N GLU A 564 23.01 -28.68 21.42
CA GLU A 564 22.07 -29.29 22.37
C GLU A 564 20.75 -28.50 22.43
N SER A 565 19.62 -29.18 22.25
CA SER A 565 18.31 -28.54 22.29
C SER A 565 17.98 -28.10 23.72
N SER A 566 18.12 -26.80 24.00
CA SER A 566 17.66 -26.18 25.25
C SER A 566 16.13 -25.97 25.23
N GLU A 567 15.52 -25.79 26.41
CA GLU A 567 14.10 -25.42 26.51
C GLU A 567 13.81 -24.13 25.74
N ARG A 568 14.71 -23.16 25.82
CA ARG A 568 14.62 -21.89 25.10
C ARG A 568 14.69 -22.08 23.58
N ALA A 569 15.58 -22.94 23.08
CA ALA A 569 15.67 -23.25 21.66
C ALA A 569 14.37 -23.88 21.15
N LEU A 570 13.74 -24.77 21.92
CA LEU A 570 12.45 -25.37 21.56
C LEU A 570 11.33 -24.32 21.49
N GLU A 571 11.27 -23.37 22.44
CA GLU A 571 10.31 -22.27 22.41
C GLU A 571 10.47 -21.38 21.17
N LEU A 572 11.72 -20.98 20.87
CA LEU A 572 12.02 -20.13 19.73
C LEU A 572 11.67 -20.83 18.41
N PHE A 573 12.02 -22.11 18.28
CA PHE A 573 11.68 -22.91 17.10
C PHE A 573 10.17 -23.06 16.92
N ALA A 574 9.43 -23.33 18.01
CA ALA A 574 7.98 -23.44 17.96
C ALA A 574 7.31 -22.13 17.49
N LYS A 575 7.82 -20.97 17.93
CA LYS A 575 7.33 -19.66 17.47
C LYS A 575 7.70 -19.41 16.00
N ALA A 576 8.89 -19.80 15.58
CA ALA A 576 9.33 -19.70 14.19
C ALA A 576 8.43 -20.55 13.25
N GLU A 577 8.18 -21.81 13.61
CA GLU A 577 7.29 -22.71 12.85
C GLU A 577 5.84 -22.22 12.80
N GLN A 578 5.36 -21.57 13.85
CA GLN A 578 4.02 -21.00 13.85
C GLN A 578 3.88 -19.89 12.80
N LEU A 579 4.93 -19.11 12.57
CA LEU A 579 4.93 -18.00 11.62
C LEU A 579 5.22 -18.47 10.19
N ASN A 580 6.13 -19.44 10.00
CA ASN A 580 6.36 -20.04 8.68
C ASN A 580 6.69 -21.55 8.80
N PRO A 581 5.68 -22.44 8.70
CA PRO A 581 5.86 -23.88 8.87
C PRO A 581 6.61 -24.56 7.69
N HIS A 582 6.84 -23.84 6.59
CA HIS A 582 7.44 -24.42 5.40
C HIS A 582 8.96 -24.56 5.50
N VAL A 583 9.63 -23.75 6.35
CA VAL A 583 11.09 -23.77 6.52
C VAL A 583 11.57 -25.11 7.07
N SER A 584 10.89 -25.68 8.07
CA SER A 584 11.23 -26.98 8.66
C SER A 584 11.29 -28.08 7.60
N LYS A 585 10.36 -28.06 6.64
CA LYS A 585 10.32 -29.03 5.55
C LYS A 585 11.52 -28.87 4.60
N LEU A 586 11.95 -27.64 4.32
CA LEU A 586 13.15 -27.38 3.52
C LEU A 586 14.41 -27.91 4.23
N MET A 587 14.50 -27.69 5.55
CA MET A 587 15.59 -28.20 6.39
C MET A 587 15.63 -29.74 6.42
N GLU A 588 14.49 -30.39 6.68
CA GLU A 588 14.37 -31.85 6.74
C GLU A 588 14.76 -32.51 5.41
N MET A 589 14.34 -31.90 4.30
CA MET A 589 14.63 -32.39 2.96
C MET A 589 16.02 -31.99 2.47
N ALA A 590 16.75 -31.15 3.21
CA ALA A 590 18.03 -30.55 2.82
C ALA A 590 17.98 -30.00 1.38
N VAL A 591 16.93 -29.21 1.09
CA VAL A 591 16.74 -28.62 -0.24
C VAL A 591 17.92 -27.71 -0.58
N GLU A 592 18.36 -27.71 -1.82
CA GLU A 592 19.42 -26.80 -2.27
C GLU A 592 18.97 -25.34 -2.08
N LYS A 593 19.83 -24.52 -1.47
CA LYS A 593 19.55 -23.10 -1.24
C LYS A 593 19.56 -22.36 -2.56
N MET A 594 18.54 -21.54 -2.80
CA MET A 594 18.49 -20.65 -3.96
C MET A 594 19.35 -19.41 -3.69
N SER A 595 19.96 -18.86 -4.74
CA SER A 595 20.67 -17.58 -4.66
C SER A 595 19.77 -16.45 -4.18
N TYR A 596 20.38 -15.44 -3.57
CA TYR A 596 19.64 -14.25 -3.14
C TYR A 596 18.99 -13.56 -4.35
N PRO A 597 17.71 -13.17 -4.26
CA PRO A 597 16.97 -12.69 -5.43
C PRO A 597 17.46 -11.31 -5.90
N LYS A 598 17.32 -11.03 -7.20
CA LYS A 598 17.51 -9.68 -7.73
C LYS A 598 16.37 -8.74 -7.36
N SER A 599 15.14 -9.24 -7.36
CA SER A 599 13.93 -8.54 -6.92
C SER A 599 12.80 -9.55 -6.73
N VAL A 600 12.19 -9.58 -5.54
CA VAL A 600 10.98 -10.36 -5.26
C VAL A 600 10.21 -9.69 -4.13
N ALA A 601 8.88 -9.80 -4.15
CA ALA A 601 8.02 -9.43 -3.04
C ALA A 601 7.63 -10.71 -2.28
N LEU A 602 8.02 -10.81 -1.02
CA LEU A 602 7.73 -11.96 -0.16
C LEU A 602 6.48 -11.70 0.66
N ILE A 603 5.57 -12.66 0.67
CA ILE A 603 4.40 -12.65 1.57
C ILE A 603 4.80 -13.39 2.85
N PRO A 604 4.60 -12.84 4.05
CA PRO A 604 4.88 -13.56 5.28
C PRO A 604 4.15 -14.91 5.37
N GLY A 605 4.82 -15.95 5.87
CA GLY A 605 4.31 -17.31 5.94
C GLY A 605 4.28 -18.08 4.60
N SER A 606 4.66 -17.44 3.49
CA SER A 606 4.66 -18.10 2.16
C SER A 606 5.81 -19.10 1.96
N HIS A 607 5.72 -19.90 0.89
CA HIS A 607 6.80 -20.82 0.50
C HIS A 607 8.04 -20.04 0.01
N GLU A 608 7.82 -18.92 -0.66
CA GLU A 608 8.85 -18.01 -1.16
C GLU A 608 9.64 -17.40 0.00
N GLU A 609 8.93 -16.95 1.04
CA GLU A 609 9.59 -16.49 2.27
C GLU A 609 10.38 -17.63 2.93
N ALA A 610 9.83 -18.84 2.97
CA ALA A 610 10.51 -19.97 3.56
C ALA A 610 11.85 -20.27 2.87
N HIS A 611 11.91 -20.13 1.54
CA HIS A 611 13.16 -20.24 0.80
C HIS A 611 14.17 -19.14 1.12
N TYR A 612 13.70 -17.91 1.36
CA TYR A 612 14.56 -16.82 1.83
C TYR A 612 15.11 -17.09 3.24
N ILE A 613 14.27 -17.56 4.16
CA ILE A 613 14.72 -17.93 5.51
C ILE A 613 15.70 -19.11 5.43
N TRP A 614 15.42 -20.10 4.59
CA TRP A 614 16.32 -21.23 4.35
C TRP A 614 17.66 -20.82 3.74
N TYR A 615 17.71 -19.74 2.95
CA TYR A 615 18.98 -19.17 2.49
C TYR A 615 19.84 -18.63 3.65
N LEU A 616 19.20 -18.06 4.68
CA LEU A 616 19.86 -17.43 5.84
C LEU A 616 20.33 -18.43 6.92
N LEU A 617 19.74 -19.62 7.00
CA LEU A 617 20.06 -20.68 7.97
C LEU A 617 21.08 -21.65 7.41
#